data_AF-A0AAX1YA45-F1
#
_entry.id   AF-A0AAX1YA45-F1
#
_cell.length_a   1.000
_cell.length_b   1.000
_cell.length_c   1.000
_cell.angle_alpha   90.00
_cell.angle_beta   90.00
_cell.angle_gamma   90.00
#
_symmetry.space_group_name_H-M   'P 1'
#
loop_
_entity.id
_entity.type
_entity.pdbx_description
1 polymer ?
#
loop_
_entity_poly.entity_id
_entity_poly.type
_entity_poly.pdbx_seq_one_letter_code
_entity_poly.pdbx_strand_id
1 'polypeptide(L)'
;MNEYDYQEVVDRVDGLNSVSTLKKWRLKIESLTDTQFKESRVRTGRNSYSKVYLFTEDDLNHFQAIADKKSSLGLESAILSAYGFSKENDSQKPIRELVDELEVSFKAIQEDYRRNLVKLKKELEVLLARIQTLEKETEEKSSKRLGFFHR
;
A
#
# COMPACT_ATOMS: atom_id res chain seq x y z
N MET A 1 30.56 -7.01 -8.45
CA MET A 1 29.32 -7.65 -7.96
C MET A 1 29.66 -9.11 -7.78
N ASN A 2 29.54 -9.64 -6.56
CA ASN A 2 29.84 -11.04 -6.30
C ASN A 2 28.69 -11.90 -6.83
N GLU A 3 29.04 -13.00 -7.49
CA GLU A 3 28.10 -13.96 -8.04
C GLU A 3 28.27 -15.28 -7.29
N TYR A 4 27.16 -15.87 -6.87
CA TYR A 4 27.13 -17.06 -6.04
C TYR A 4 26.51 -18.23 -6.80
N ASP A 5 27.07 -19.42 -6.68
CA ASP A 5 26.44 -20.64 -7.20
C ASP A 5 25.39 -21.22 -6.23
N TYR A 6 24.75 -22.32 -6.62
CA TYR A 6 23.73 -22.97 -5.78
C TYR A 6 24.23 -23.41 -4.41
N GLN A 7 25.47 -23.91 -4.32
CA GLN A 7 26.02 -24.40 -3.06
C GLN A 7 26.31 -23.22 -2.15
N GLU A 8 26.92 -22.18 -2.72
CA GLU A 8 27.22 -20.94 -2.03
C GLU A 8 25.99 -20.21 -1.46
N VAL A 9 24.85 -20.28 -2.16
CA VAL A 9 23.58 -19.74 -1.67
C VAL A 9 23.02 -20.60 -0.53
N VAL A 10 23.04 -21.92 -0.66
CA VAL A 10 22.57 -22.84 0.38
C VAL A 10 23.35 -22.68 1.67
N ASP A 11 24.66 -22.43 1.58
CA ASP A 11 25.52 -22.24 2.76
C ASP A 11 25.30 -20.88 3.45
N ARG A 12 24.69 -19.90 2.75
CA ARG A 12 24.48 -18.52 3.25
C ARG A 12 23.05 -18.20 3.64
N VAL A 13 22.07 -18.95 3.14
CA VAL A 13 20.65 -18.73 3.43
C VAL A 13 20.18 -19.67 4.54
N ASP A 14 19.85 -19.09 5.69
CA ASP A 14 19.38 -19.84 6.85
C ASP A 14 18.01 -20.48 6.57
N GLY A 15 17.88 -21.78 6.85
CA GLY A 15 16.65 -22.54 6.62
C GLY A 15 16.48 -23.11 5.20
N LEU A 16 17.45 -22.87 4.31
CA LEU A 16 17.49 -23.47 2.98
C LEU A 16 18.33 -24.77 2.99
N ASN A 17 17.68 -25.90 3.22
CA ASN A 17 18.39 -27.15 3.58
C ASN A 17 19.08 -27.91 2.43
N SER A 18 18.88 -27.53 1.15
CA SER A 18 19.53 -28.24 0.04
C SER A 18 19.51 -27.48 -1.29
N VAL A 19 20.48 -27.79 -2.15
CA VAL A 19 20.54 -27.33 -3.55
C VAL A 19 19.29 -27.74 -4.33
N SER A 20 18.76 -28.94 -4.05
CA SER A 20 17.53 -29.43 -4.68
C SER A 20 16.31 -28.57 -4.31
N THR A 21 16.24 -28.09 -3.07
CA THR A 21 15.21 -27.15 -2.62
C THR A 21 15.35 -25.81 -3.33
N LEU A 22 16.57 -25.27 -3.41
CA LEU A 22 16.83 -24.01 -4.10
C LEU A 22 16.48 -24.07 -5.59
N LYS A 23 16.82 -25.16 -6.28
CA LYS A 23 16.42 -25.38 -7.68
C LYS A 23 14.91 -25.36 -7.88
N LYS A 24 14.14 -25.92 -6.94
CA LYS A 24 12.67 -25.88 -6.97
C LYS A 24 12.16 -24.46 -6.72
N TRP A 25 12.75 -23.73 -5.77
CA TRP A 25 12.37 -22.34 -5.50
C TRP A 25 12.65 -21.46 -6.71
N ARG A 26 13.83 -21.56 -7.32
CA ARG A 26 14.18 -20.83 -8.56
C ARG A 26 13.12 -21.03 -9.64
N LEU A 27 12.78 -22.28 -9.97
CA LEU A 27 11.75 -22.57 -10.97
C LEU A 27 10.39 -21.95 -10.60
N LYS A 28 10.05 -21.98 -9.32
CA LYS A 28 8.78 -21.43 -8.85
C LYS A 28 8.77 -19.90 -8.90
N ILE A 29 9.90 -19.26 -8.58
CA ILE A 29 10.06 -17.80 -8.67
C ILE A 29 9.98 -17.35 -10.13
N GLU A 30 10.70 -17.99 -11.06
CA GLU A 30 10.62 -17.69 -12.51
C GLU A 30 9.20 -17.93 -13.08
N SER A 31 8.40 -18.80 -12.45
CA SER A 31 7.03 -19.07 -12.86
C SER A 31 6.00 -18.13 -12.23
N LEU A 32 6.26 -17.61 -11.04
CA LEU A 32 5.35 -16.74 -10.29
C LEU A 32 5.65 -15.26 -10.48
N THR A 33 6.83 -14.93 -11.00
CA THR A 33 7.34 -13.57 -11.15
C THR A 33 8.01 -13.45 -12.52
N ASP A 34 8.16 -12.22 -13.02
CA ASP A 34 8.92 -11.96 -14.26
C ASP A 34 10.44 -12.02 -14.06
N THR A 35 10.92 -12.51 -12.91
CA THR A 35 12.34 -12.61 -12.59
C THR A 35 13.00 -13.71 -13.42
N GLN A 36 14.14 -13.40 -14.05
CA GLN A 36 14.98 -14.36 -14.75
C GLN A 36 16.36 -14.39 -14.11
N PHE A 37 16.78 -15.56 -13.60
CA PHE A 37 18.09 -15.72 -12.98
C PHE A 37 19.19 -15.84 -14.03
N LYS A 38 20.37 -15.32 -13.72
CA LYS A 38 21.52 -15.33 -14.63
C LYS A 38 21.96 -16.77 -14.89
N GLU A 39 21.91 -17.16 -16.17
CA GLU A 39 22.44 -18.42 -16.66
C GLU A 39 23.90 -18.26 -17.11
N SER A 40 24.76 -19.20 -16.73
CA SER A 40 26.10 -19.35 -17.27
C SER A 40 26.32 -20.79 -17.75
N ARG A 41 27.33 -20.99 -18.59
CA ARG A 41 27.71 -22.30 -19.12
C ARG A 41 29.13 -22.63 -18.68
N VAL A 42 29.25 -23.69 -17.90
CA VAL A 42 30.56 -24.21 -17.47
C VAL A 42 30.91 -25.41 -18.34
N ARG A 43 32.14 -25.46 -18.81
CA ARG A 43 32.64 -26.59 -19.59
C ARG A 43 32.84 -27.78 -18.66
N THR A 44 32.06 -28.84 -18.88
CA THR A 44 32.06 -30.06 -18.05
C THR A 44 32.85 -31.19 -18.72
N GLY A 45 33.15 -31.06 -20.01
CA GLY A 45 33.96 -32.04 -20.74
C GLY A 45 34.60 -31.46 -22.00
N ARG A 46 35.18 -32.34 -22.83
CA ARG A 46 35.88 -31.91 -24.06
C ARG A 46 34.99 -31.08 -24.98
N ASN A 47 33.73 -31.51 -25.20
CA ASN A 47 32.76 -30.81 -26.04
C ASN A 47 31.40 -30.57 -25.34
N SER A 48 31.34 -30.74 -24.03
CA SER A 48 30.09 -30.63 -23.26
C SER A 48 30.12 -29.45 -22.30
N TYR A 49 28.99 -28.76 -22.23
CA TYR A 49 28.74 -27.65 -21.32
C TYR A 49 27.56 -27.97 -20.44
N SER A 50 27.68 -27.68 -19.16
CA SER A 50 26.56 -27.72 -18.21
C SER A 50 26.06 -26.32 -17.93
N LYS A 51 24.74 -26.21 -17.87
CA LYS A 51 24.04 -25.00 -17.47
C LYS A 51 24.16 -24.83 -15.96
N VAL A 52 24.69 -23.69 -15.53
CA VAL A 52 24.77 -23.27 -14.13
C VAL A 52 24.03 -21.95 -13.97
N TYR A 53 23.55 -21.69 -12.76
CA TYR A 53 22.89 -20.43 -12.42
C TYR A 53 23.73 -19.69 -11.41
N LEU A 54 23.79 -18.38 -11.59
CA LEU A 54 24.53 -17.46 -10.74
C LEU A 54 23.56 -16.49 -10.10
N PHE A 55 23.72 -16.29 -8.80
CA PHE A 55 22.85 -15.48 -7.96
C PHE A 55 23.60 -14.26 -7.47
N THR A 56 22.90 -13.13 -7.41
CA THR A 56 23.41 -11.87 -6.88
C THR A 56 23.18 -11.80 -5.37
N GLU A 57 23.82 -10.84 -4.70
CA GLU A 57 23.57 -10.57 -3.28
C GLU A 57 22.10 -10.20 -3.02
N ASP A 58 21.46 -9.51 -3.96
CA ASP A 58 20.02 -9.24 -3.89
C ASP A 58 19.21 -10.54 -3.93
N ASP A 59 19.55 -11.51 -4.78
CA ASP A 59 18.87 -12.81 -4.82
C ASP A 59 18.98 -13.55 -3.48
N LEU A 60 20.14 -13.47 -2.81
CA LEU A 60 20.32 -14.05 -1.46
C LEU A 60 19.35 -13.42 -0.45
N ASN A 61 19.21 -12.09 -0.47
CA ASN A 61 18.26 -11.39 0.40
C ASN A 61 16.82 -11.83 0.14
N HIS A 62 16.44 -12.01 -1.13
CA HIS A 62 15.12 -12.54 -1.49
C HIS A 62 14.93 -13.98 -1.01
N PHE A 63 15.93 -14.86 -1.17
CA PHE A 63 15.87 -16.23 -0.68
C PHE A 63 15.75 -16.29 0.86
N GLN A 64 16.47 -15.44 1.58
CA GLN A 64 16.35 -15.33 3.04
C GLN A 64 14.94 -14.89 3.44
N ALA A 65 14.41 -13.85 2.82
CA ALA A 65 13.05 -13.37 3.08
C ALA A 65 11.99 -14.46 2.81
N ILE A 66 12.18 -15.30 1.79
CA ILE A 66 11.32 -16.46 1.53
C ILE A 66 11.46 -17.49 2.65
N ALA A 67 12.68 -17.84 3.05
CA ALA A 67 12.93 -18.83 4.09
C ALA A 67 12.25 -18.45 5.42
N ASP A 68 12.39 -17.18 5.83
CA ASP A 68 11.82 -16.66 7.07
C ASP A 68 10.28 -16.74 7.07
N LYS A 69 9.64 -16.41 5.93
CA LYS A 69 8.17 -16.32 5.80
C LYS A 69 7.51 -17.64 5.39
N LYS A 70 8.29 -18.61 4.88
CA LYS A 70 7.74 -19.86 4.32
C LYS A 70 6.98 -20.69 5.34
N SER A 71 7.40 -20.67 6.61
CA SER A 71 6.76 -21.44 7.69
C SER A 71 5.36 -20.89 8.02
N SER A 72 5.15 -19.58 7.91
CA SER A 72 3.89 -18.92 8.26
C SER A 72 2.93 -18.74 7.07
N LEU A 73 3.45 -18.39 5.88
CA LEU A 73 2.63 -18.04 4.72
C LEU A 73 2.55 -19.14 3.65
N GLY A 74 3.40 -20.16 3.75
CA GLY A 74 3.63 -21.10 2.65
C GLY A 74 4.55 -20.52 1.55
N LEU A 75 5.05 -21.38 0.67
CA LEU A 75 6.11 -21.05 -0.28
C LEU A 75 5.69 -19.99 -1.32
N GLU A 76 4.53 -20.14 -1.94
CA GLU A 76 4.10 -19.22 -3.01
C GLU A 76 3.87 -17.80 -2.49
N SER A 77 3.15 -17.66 -1.39
CA SER A 77 2.90 -16.37 -0.75
C SER A 77 4.18 -15.73 -0.20
N ALA A 78 5.13 -16.54 0.29
CA ALA A 78 6.44 -16.05 0.70
C ALA A 78 7.27 -15.53 -0.49
N ILE A 79 7.27 -16.24 -1.64
CA ILE A 79 7.92 -15.81 -2.89
C ILE A 79 7.34 -14.47 -3.36
N LEU A 80 6.01 -14.38 -3.44
CA LEU A 80 5.28 -13.18 -3.85
C LEU A 80 5.58 -11.99 -2.93
N SER A 81 5.60 -12.23 -1.61
CA SER A 81 5.96 -11.20 -0.63
C SER A 81 7.43 -10.74 -0.72
N ALA A 82 8.36 -11.63 -1.10
CA ALA A 82 9.78 -11.31 -1.19
C ALA A 82 10.10 -10.50 -2.45
N TYR A 83 9.57 -10.91 -3.61
CA TYR A 83 9.84 -10.27 -4.91
C TYR A 83 8.92 -9.07 -5.21
N GLY A 84 8.12 -8.62 -4.24
CA GLY A 84 7.23 -7.46 -4.39
C GLY A 84 6.03 -7.70 -5.32
N PHE A 85 5.87 -8.92 -5.85
CA PHE A 85 4.67 -9.32 -6.58
C PHE A 85 3.59 -9.67 -5.56
N SER A 86 2.83 -8.68 -5.09
CA SER A 86 1.44 -8.98 -4.72
C SER A 86 0.80 -9.63 -5.94
N LYS A 87 0.06 -10.72 -5.72
CA LYS A 87 -0.77 -11.34 -6.76
C LYS A 87 -1.94 -10.40 -7.08
N GLU A 88 -1.64 -9.25 -7.67
CA GLU A 88 -2.59 -8.39 -8.37
C GLU A 88 -2.72 -8.91 -9.80
N ASN A 89 -3.15 -10.17 -9.92
CA ASN A 89 -3.50 -10.71 -11.22
C ASN A 89 -4.88 -10.15 -11.63
N ASP A 90 -4.83 -9.34 -12.69
CA ASP A 90 -5.78 -9.32 -13.83
C ASP A 90 -7.14 -8.64 -13.71
N SER A 91 -7.40 -7.83 -12.67
CA SER A 91 -8.63 -7.02 -12.63
C SER A 91 -8.47 -5.63 -12.02
N GLN A 92 -7.22 -5.19 -11.77
CA GLN A 92 -6.98 -3.83 -11.33
C GLN A 92 -6.91 -2.90 -12.52
N LYS A 93 -7.80 -1.91 -12.51
CA LYS A 93 -7.74 -0.76 -13.40
C LYS A 93 -6.31 -0.21 -13.40
N PRO A 94 -5.75 0.15 -14.57
CA PRO A 94 -4.46 0.82 -14.66
C PRO A 94 -4.31 1.88 -13.56
N ILE A 95 -3.13 2.02 -12.97
CA ILE A 95 -2.86 3.01 -11.89
C ILE A 95 -3.43 4.39 -12.25
N ARG A 96 -3.35 4.76 -13.54
CA ARG A 96 -3.92 5.99 -14.07
C ARG A 96 -5.43 6.11 -13.87
N GLU A 97 -6.20 5.06 -14.13
CA GLU A 97 -7.65 5.05 -13.91
C GLU A 97 -7.99 5.14 -12.41
N LEU A 98 -7.21 4.50 -11.54
CA LEU A 98 -7.36 4.64 -10.09
C LEU A 98 -7.08 6.07 -9.62
N VAL A 99 -6.06 6.71 -10.19
CA VAL A 99 -5.72 8.11 -9.92
C VAL A 99 -6.82 9.05 -10.42
N ASP A 100 -7.34 8.81 -11.63
CA ASP A 100 -8.43 9.60 -12.21
C ASP A 100 -9.71 9.48 -11.36
N GLU A 101 -10.06 8.27 -10.91
CA GLU A 101 -11.19 8.05 -9.99
C GLU A 101 -10.99 8.73 -8.64
N LEU A 102 -9.78 8.65 -8.09
CA LEU A 102 -9.44 9.33 -6.86
C LEU A 102 -9.56 10.85 -7.02
N GLU A 103 -9.09 11.42 -8.12
CA GLU A 103 -9.18 12.86 -8.40
C GLU A 103 -10.63 13.33 -8.52
N VAL A 104 -11.48 12.55 -9.21
CA VAL A 104 -12.92 12.84 -9.31
C VAL A 104 -13.58 12.79 -7.94
N SER A 105 -13.31 11.75 -7.14
CA SER A 105 -13.88 11.61 -5.79
C SER A 105 -13.44 12.76 -4.87
N PHE A 106 -12.16 13.15 -4.96
CA PHE A 106 -11.61 14.24 -4.17
C PHE A 106 -12.26 15.59 -4.52
N LYS A 107 -12.45 15.88 -5.82
CA LYS A 107 -13.16 17.09 -6.27
C LYS A 107 -14.61 17.12 -5.78
N ALA A 108 -15.33 15.99 -5.84
CA ALA A 108 -16.69 15.91 -5.34
C ALA A 108 -16.78 16.20 -3.84
N ILE A 109 -15.90 15.58 -3.03
CA ILE A 109 -15.82 15.83 -1.58
C ILE A 109 -15.50 17.30 -1.29
N GLN A 110 -14.56 17.88 -2.03
CA GLN A 110 -14.17 19.28 -1.87
C GLN A 110 -15.32 20.24 -2.18
N GLU A 111 -16.09 19.97 -3.24
CA GLU A 111 -17.27 20.76 -3.57
C GLU A 111 -18.36 20.66 -2.51
N ASP A 112 -18.66 19.45 -2.04
CA ASP A 112 -19.66 19.23 -0.99
C ASP A 112 -19.26 19.91 0.31
N TYR A 113 -17.98 19.81 0.69
CA TYR A 113 -17.45 20.54 1.85
C TYR A 113 -17.62 22.05 1.71
N ARG A 114 -17.33 22.62 0.52
CA ARG A 114 -17.52 24.05 0.25
C ARG A 114 -18.99 24.46 0.34
N ARG A 115 -19.91 23.66 -0.21
CA ARG A 115 -21.37 23.92 -0.16
C ARG A 115 -21.87 23.89 1.28
N ASN A 116 -21.45 22.89 2.05
CA ASN A 116 -21.81 22.76 3.46
C ASN A 116 -21.29 23.94 4.30
N LEU A 117 -20.07 24.40 4.05
CA LEU A 117 -19.54 25.59 4.72
C LEU A 117 -20.36 26.86 4.43
N VAL A 118 -20.77 27.07 3.17
CA VAL A 118 -21.61 28.22 2.81
C VAL A 118 -22.98 28.14 3.49
N LYS A 119 -23.59 26.95 3.49
CA LYS A 119 -24.88 26.71 4.16
C LYS A 119 -24.79 27.00 5.66
N LEU A 120 -23.76 26.47 6.32
CA LEU A 120 -23.57 26.66 7.76
C LEU A 120 -23.32 28.12 8.13
N LYS A 121 -22.55 28.86 7.31
CA LYS A 121 -22.37 30.31 7.50
C LYS A 121 -23.69 31.07 7.42
N LYS A 122 -24.53 30.75 6.44
CA LYS A 122 -25.85 31.39 6.30
C LYS A 122 -26.78 31.08 7.47
N GLU A 123 -26.80 29.83 7.93
CA GLU A 123 -27.59 29.44 9.11
C GLU A 123 -27.11 30.18 10.37
N LEU A 124 -25.80 30.33 10.53
CA LEU A 124 -25.21 31.10 11.63
C LEU A 124 -25.62 32.58 11.59
N GLU A 125 -25.59 33.23 10.43
CA GLU A 125 -26.05 34.61 10.27
C GLU A 125 -27.53 34.79 10.64
N VAL A 126 -28.39 33.84 10.22
CA VAL A 126 -29.82 33.86 10.56
C VAL A 126 -30.04 33.70 12.06
N LEU A 127 -29.32 32.77 12.70
CA LEU A 127 -29.42 32.56 14.14
C LEU A 127 -28.94 33.78 14.93
N LEU A 128 -27.84 34.41 14.52
CA LEU A 128 -27.34 35.64 15.16
C LEU A 128 -28.35 36.77 15.05
N ALA A 129 -28.97 36.98 13.88
CA ALA A 129 -30.02 37.98 13.72
C ALA A 129 -31.23 37.68 14.60
N ARG A 130 -31.61 36.40 14.75
CA ARG A 130 -32.71 35.99 15.63
C ARG A 130 -32.41 36.25 17.10
N ILE A 131 -31.19 35.96 17.56
CA ILE A 131 -30.74 36.24 18.93
C ILE A 131 -30.83 37.74 19.21
N GLN A 132 -30.25 38.58 18.34
CA GLN A 132 -30.31 40.04 18.50
C GLN A 132 -31.74 40.59 18.57
N THR A 133 -32.66 40.00 17.80
CA THR A 133 -34.07 40.40 17.82
C THR A 133 -34.72 40.02 19.16
N LEU A 134 -34.47 38.81 19.65
CA LEU A 134 -35.00 38.33 20.93
C LEU A 134 -34.44 39.13 22.11
N GLU A 135 -33.15 39.47 22.09
CA GLU A 135 -32.51 40.31 23.11
C GLU A 135 -33.22 41.68 23.23
N LYS A 136 -33.46 42.35 22.10
CA LYS A 136 -34.23 43.61 22.07
C LYS A 136 -35.64 43.45 22.62
N GLU A 137 -36.37 42.41 22.21
CA GLU A 137 -37.71 42.14 22.73
C GLU A 137 -37.71 41.90 24.25
N THR A 138 -36.68 41.25 24.79
CA THR A 138 -36.54 41.03 26.24
C THR A 138 -36.21 42.31 27.00
N GLU A 139 -35.33 43.16 26.48
CA GLU A 139 -35.00 44.47 27.07
C GLU A 139 -36.24 45.37 27.12
N GLU A 140 -37.02 45.45 26.03
CA GLU A 140 -38.25 46.23 25.98
C GLU A 140 -39.30 45.73 26.98
N LYS A 141 -39.48 44.40 27.09
CA LYS A 141 -40.40 43.79 28.05
C LYS A 141 -39.96 44.06 29.49
N SER A 142 -38.67 43.98 29.79
CA SER A 142 -38.12 44.28 31.12
C SER A 142 -38.31 45.75 31.51
N SER A 143 -38.06 46.67 30.58
CA SER A 143 -38.24 48.11 30.76
C SER A 143 -39.72 48.47 31.01
N LYS A 144 -40.64 47.86 30.25
CA LYS A 144 -42.09 48.03 30.47
C LYS A 144 -42.52 47.52 31.85
N ARG A 145 -41.98 46.39 32.32
CA ARG A 145 -42.29 45.88 33.67
C ARG A 145 -41.82 46.84 34.76
N LEU A 146 -40.58 47.35 34.70
CA LEU A 146 -40.05 48.30 35.67
C LEU A 146 -40.88 49.59 35.78
N GLY A 147 -41.34 50.13 34.65
CA GLY A 147 -42.22 51.31 34.62
C GLY A 147 -43.63 51.08 35.17
N PHE A 148 -44.10 49.83 35.24
CA PHE A 148 -45.38 49.46 35.86
C PHE A 148 -45.31 49.36 37.39
N PHE A 149 -44.15 49.05 37.97
CA PHE A 149 -43.96 48.91 39.42
C PHE A 149 -43.63 50.24 40.14
N HIS A 150 -43.48 51.35 39.40
CA HIS A 150 -43.15 52.68 39.94
C HIS A 150 -44.33 53.67 39.87
N ARG A 151 -45.58 53.21 39.75
CA ARG A 151 -46.80 54.04 39.84
C ARG A 151 -47.58 53.75 41.10
#